data_AF-A0A7J7IAP2-F1
#
_entry.id   AF-A0A7J7IAP2-F1
#
_cell.length_a   1.000
_cell.length_b   1.000
_cell.length_c   1.000
_cell.angle_alpha   90.00
_cell.angle_beta   90.00
_cell.angle_gamma   90.00
#
_symmetry.space_group_name_H-M   'P 1'
#
loop_
_entity.id
_entity.type
_entity.pdbx_description
1 polymer ?
#
loop_
_entity_poly.entity_id
_entity_poly.type
_entity_poly.pdbx_seq_one_letter_code
_entity_poly.pdbx_strand_id
1 'polypeptide(L)'
;MNLSLGESKEETVFTMSNVAFTRESWIWRKSSTRFKNEADLLAPRKKMSGKHTHMGPGTWRISCSFHSLVAVLVAVFIISVFYTTRVNKLLVEDHQEASIENKMLRNGHQVVSKNGSGDSLQGCNLFSGKWVYDDKSFPLYKELECSFIDDGMACERFGRRDFNYQHWRWQPHDCDLPRLELRGKKLVFVGDSLNRNQWASMVCLVQSPIPPSLKSMNINGSLISFKAIEYNASIDFYWAPLLVESNSDDFINHRIPDRIVRVQAIEKHARYWTDADILVFNSYIWWRRPKLKVLLDLLIACKFNLETMIIRWGSFGSSDGIYKEVEMLRSYELALRTWSDWLDIHINRTKTKLFFTSMSPTHERAEEWGMPPNQKCNNETEPISKGHWGIDSDPRMMRVVEATIDELKARGLKVQMLNITQLSEYRKDAHPSIYRKIWGSKEEQSNPIRDADCLHWCLPGVPDVLKDRTVNDGHQSVNSSGSNKGTDRDLCNSNSKQ
;
A
#
# COMPACT_ATOMS: atom_id res chain seq x y z
N MET A 1 29.35 57.36 21.59
CA MET A 1 30.14 56.53 22.53
C MET A 1 30.04 55.10 22.04
N ASN A 2 31.15 54.60 21.48
CA ASN A 2 31.35 53.22 21.04
C ASN A 2 31.98 52.40 22.17
N LEU A 3 31.97 51.06 22.00
CA LEU A 3 32.65 49.97 22.72
C LEU A 3 31.72 49.18 23.66
N SER A 4 31.71 47.84 23.71
CA SER A 4 32.20 46.79 22.81
C SER A 4 31.49 45.49 23.20
N LEU A 5 31.42 44.54 22.26
CA LEU A 5 31.01 43.15 22.46
C LEU A 5 31.88 42.41 23.48
N GLY A 6 31.27 41.49 24.21
CA GLY A 6 31.91 40.45 25.01
C GLY A 6 31.06 39.18 24.95
N GLU A 7 31.47 38.21 24.13
CA GLU A 7 30.94 36.85 24.10
C GLU A 7 31.37 36.09 25.35
N SER A 8 30.46 35.37 26.00
CA SER A 8 30.80 34.26 26.90
C SER A 8 29.98 33.02 26.51
N LYS A 9 30.66 32.06 25.90
CA LYS A 9 30.19 30.68 25.69
C LYS A 9 30.35 29.94 27.01
N GLU A 10 29.26 29.41 27.57
CA GLU A 10 29.32 28.37 28.60
C GLU A 10 29.23 27.00 27.91
N GLU A 11 30.37 26.31 27.87
CA GLU A 11 30.47 24.89 27.57
C GLU A 11 30.17 24.09 28.84
N THR A 12 29.05 23.37 28.86
CA THR A 12 28.77 22.39 29.91
C THR A 12 29.52 21.09 29.59
N VAL A 13 30.62 20.87 30.31
CA VAL A 13 31.40 19.61 30.31
C VAL A 13 30.64 18.56 31.11
N PHE A 14 30.10 17.53 30.45
CA PHE A 14 29.69 16.29 31.11
C PHE A 14 30.86 15.31 31.12
N THR A 15 31.29 14.95 32.32
CA THR A 15 32.33 13.96 32.61
C THR A 15 31.85 12.55 32.28
N MET A 16 32.52 11.87 31.34
CA MET A 16 32.36 10.44 31.11
C MET A 16 33.14 9.64 32.17
N SER A 17 32.42 8.96 33.06
CA SER A 17 32.96 7.85 33.85
C SER A 17 32.73 6.55 33.08
N ASN A 18 33.76 6.04 32.41
CA ASN A 18 33.73 4.68 31.84
C ASN A 18 34.34 3.70 32.85
N VAL A 19 33.46 2.87 33.41
CA VAL A 19 33.79 1.65 34.15
C VAL A 19 34.11 0.54 33.16
N ALA A 20 35.15 -0.22 33.47
CA ALA A 20 35.71 -1.32 32.68
C ALA A 20 34.68 -2.44 32.40
N PHE A 21 34.64 -2.92 31.15
CA PHE A 21 33.98 -4.17 30.78
C PHE A 21 35.03 -5.28 30.66
N THR A 22 34.99 -6.23 31.58
CA THR A 22 35.77 -7.46 31.56
C THR A 22 35.20 -8.44 30.54
N ARG A 23 36.12 -9.07 29.80
CA ARG A 23 35.89 -10.14 28.83
C ARG A 23 35.86 -11.46 29.59
N GLU A 24 34.73 -12.16 29.60
CA GLU A 24 34.66 -13.55 30.08
C GLU A 24 34.34 -14.50 28.92
N SER A 25 35.15 -15.56 28.85
CA SER A 25 35.18 -16.62 27.87
C SER A 25 35.02 -17.96 28.58
N TRP A 26 34.08 -18.81 28.15
CA TRP A 26 34.04 -20.24 28.50
C TRP A 26 33.41 -20.99 27.30
N ILE A 27 34.22 -21.57 26.39
CA ILE A 27 34.68 -22.98 26.32
C ILE A 27 33.54 -24.00 26.36
N TRP A 28 33.35 -24.76 25.25
CA TRP A 28 33.09 -26.21 25.30
C TRP A 28 33.74 -26.98 24.12
N ARG A 29 34.69 -27.83 24.54
CA ARG A 29 35.33 -29.05 23.99
C ARG A 29 35.09 -29.52 22.54
N LYS A 30 36.21 -29.65 21.82
CA LYS A 30 36.47 -30.73 20.85
C LYS A 30 36.74 -32.04 21.58
N SER A 31 36.11 -33.13 21.13
CA SER A 31 36.51 -34.51 21.40
C SER A 31 37.01 -35.12 20.09
N SER A 32 38.27 -35.55 20.10
CA SER A 32 38.94 -36.32 19.05
C SER A 32 39.10 -37.74 19.58
N THR A 33 38.71 -38.75 18.80
CA THR A 33 39.22 -40.11 18.96
C THR A 33 39.70 -40.63 17.61
N ARG A 34 40.79 -41.41 17.71
CA ARG A 34 41.80 -41.77 16.72
C ARG A 34 41.80 -43.29 16.59
N PHE A 35 41.82 -43.83 15.37
CA PHE A 35 42.34 -45.18 15.04
C PHE A 35 42.93 -45.08 13.63
N LYS A 36 44.26 -45.08 13.44
CA LYS A 36 45.27 -46.16 13.40
C LYS A 36 45.52 -46.67 11.97
N ASN A 37 46.82 -46.68 11.65
CA ASN A 37 47.56 -47.01 10.42
C ASN A 37 47.32 -48.44 9.89
N GLU A 38 47.59 -48.69 8.60
CA GLU A 38 48.84 -49.33 8.11
C GLU A 38 48.87 -49.47 6.58
N ALA A 39 50.10 -49.53 6.04
CA ALA A 39 50.48 -49.63 4.64
C ALA A 39 50.56 -51.09 4.17
N ASP A 40 50.56 -51.35 2.85
CA ASP A 40 51.77 -51.68 2.04
C ASP A 40 51.50 -52.59 0.81
N LEU A 41 52.40 -52.48 -0.20
CA LEU A 41 52.71 -53.42 -1.32
C LEU A 41 51.79 -53.40 -2.57
N LEU A 42 52.22 -53.34 -3.85
CA LEU A 42 53.49 -53.54 -4.58
C LEU A 42 53.44 -52.87 -5.99
N ALA A 43 54.60 -52.54 -6.55
CA ALA A 43 54.86 -52.02 -7.91
C ALA A 43 55.19 -53.17 -8.92
N PRO A 44 55.83 -53.03 -10.11
CA PRO A 44 56.16 -51.85 -10.97
C PRO A 44 56.14 -52.07 -12.54
N ARG A 45 56.45 -50.99 -13.31
CA ARG A 45 57.20 -50.90 -14.62
C ARG A 45 56.51 -51.40 -15.93
N LYS A 46 56.74 -50.90 -17.17
CA LYS A 46 57.83 -50.14 -17.87
C LYS A 46 57.29 -49.63 -19.25
N LYS A 47 57.56 -48.37 -19.64
CA LYS A 47 58.42 -47.86 -20.76
C LYS A 47 57.96 -47.95 -22.25
N MET A 48 57.80 -46.74 -22.83
CA MET A 48 58.27 -46.16 -24.12
C MET A 48 58.18 -46.93 -25.46
N SER A 49 57.62 -46.26 -26.48
CA SER A 49 58.31 -45.74 -27.69
C SER A 49 57.54 -45.97 -29.01
N GLY A 50 57.61 -44.99 -29.93
CA GLY A 50 57.69 -45.30 -31.37
C GLY A 50 56.65 -44.66 -32.30
N LYS A 51 57.11 -43.82 -33.23
CA LYS A 51 56.36 -42.96 -34.16
C LYS A 51 56.08 -43.58 -35.56
N HIS A 52 55.12 -42.94 -36.27
CA HIS A 52 54.96 -42.66 -37.72
C HIS A 52 54.56 -43.77 -38.74
N THR A 53 53.46 -43.56 -39.50
CA THR A 53 53.41 -43.11 -40.94
C THR A 53 52.02 -43.31 -41.60
N HIS A 54 51.75 -42.52 -42.66
CA HIS A 54 50.52 -42.35 -43.47
C HIS A 54 50.40 -43.34 -44.66
N MET A 55 49.17 -43.60 -45.17
CA MET A 55 48.72 -43.62 -46.60
C MET A 55 47.24 -44.15 -46.73
N GLY A 56 46.39 -43.54 -47.57
CA GLY A 56 45.02 -44.01 -47.94
C GLY A 56 44.96 -44.52 -49.41
N PRO A 57 43.83 -44.50 -50.17
CA PRO A 57 42.39 -44.74 -49.93
C PRO A 57 41.78 -45.81 -50.92
N GLY A 58 40.48 -46.19 -50.83
CA GLY A 58 39.82 -47.01 -51.87
C GLY A 58 38.37 -47.45 -51.57
N THR A 59 37.47 -47.29 -52.54
CA THR A 59 35.98 -47.30 -52.50
C THR A 59 35.34 -48.69 -52.62
N TRP A 60 34.07 -48.87 -52.19
CA TRP A 60 33.05 -49.75 -52.82
C TRP A 60 31.60 -49.27 -52.54
N ARG A 61 30.76 -49.35 -53.59
CA ARG A 61 29.42 -48.76 -53.85
C ARG A 61 28.29 -49.44 -53.06
N ILE A 62 27.33 -48.75 -52.43
CA ILE A 62 26.09 -48.12 -52.95
C ILE A 62 25.22 -49.05 -53.82
N SER A 63 24.33 -49.82 -53.17
CA SER A 63 22.95 -50.13 -53.65
C SER A 63 22.19 -50.91 -52.57
N CYS A 64 21.72 -50.23 -51.51
CA CYS A 64 20.72 -50.78 -50.57
C CYS A 64 20.03 -49.72 -49.67
N SER A 65 20.44 -48.44 -49.66
CA SER A 65 19.87 -47.45 -48.73
C SER A 65 18.58 -46.77 -49.21
N PHE A 66 18.20 -46.91 -50.48
CA PHE A 66 17.11 -46.10 -51.05
C PHE A 66 15.72 -46.52 -50.56
N HIS A 67 15.44 -47.81 -50.36
CA HIS A 67 14.14 -48.23 -49.79
C HIS A 67 14.01 -47.93 -48.29
N SER A 68 15.12 -47.97 -47.55
CA SER A 68 15.13 -47.65 -46.12
C SER A 68 14.95 -46.14 -45.88
N LEU A 69 15.59 -45.29 -46.69
CA LEU A 69 15.46 -43.84 -46.56
C LEU A 69 14.04 -43.35 -46.88
N VAL A 70 13.40 -43.92 -47.91
CA VAL A 70 12.02 -43.55 -48.29
C VAL A 70 11.04 -43.96 -47.19
N ALA A 71 11.21 -45.13 -46.58
CA ALA A 71 10.35 -45.57 -45.47
C ALA A 71 10.49 -44.66 -44.24
N VAL A 72 11.71 -44.23 -43.91
CA VAL A 72 11.95 -43.29 -42.80
C VAL A 72 11.35 -41.92 -43.09
N LEU A 73 11.48 -41.42 -44.33
CA LEU A 73 10.90 -40.12 -44.72
C LEU A 73 9.37 -40.14 -44.68
N VAL A 74 8.72 -41.24 -45.09
CA VAL A 74 7.26 -41.40 -44.98
C VAL A 74 6.83 -41.46 -43.51
N ALA A 75 7.56 -42.17 -42.65
CA ALA A 75 7.26 -42.23 -41.23
C ALA A 75 7.39 -40.85 -40.54
N VAL A 76 8.46 -40.11 -40.84
CA VAL A 76 8.66 -38.75 -40.32
C VAL A 76 7.59 -37.79 -40.84
N PHE A 77 7.18 -37.92 -42.10
CA PHE A 77 6.11 -37.11 -42.67
C PHE A 77 4.76 -37.39 -41.98
N ILE A 78 4.40 -38.65 -41.76
CA ILE A 78 3.16 -39.02 -41.05
C ILE A 78 3.19 -38.49 -39.60
N ILE A 79 4.31 -38.62 -38.90
CA ILE A 79 4.46 -38.11 -37.52
C ILE A 79 4.37 -36.58 -37.51
N SER A 80 5.00 -35.89 -38.47
CA SER A 80 4.95 -34.43 -38.58
C SER A 80 3.53 -33.92 -38.87
N VAL A 81 2.79 -34.59 -39.76
CA VAL A 81 1.39 -34.26 -40.06
C VAL A 81 0.50 -34.51 -38.84
N PHE A 82 0.71 -35.60 -38.10
CA PHE A 82 -0.03 -35.85 -36.86
C PHE A 82 0.28 -34.84 -35.75
N TYR A 83 1.54 -34.42 -35.63
CA TYR A 83 1.94 -33.43 -34.63
C TYR A 83 1.41 -32.04 -34.97
N THR A 84 1.51 -31.62 -36.24
CA THR A 84 0.99 -30.33 -36.70
C THR A 84 -0.53 -30.26 -36.64
N THR A 85 -1.25 -31.34 -36.97
CA THR A 85 -2.72 -31.38 -36.80
C THR A 85 -3.15 -31.37 -35.33
N ARG A 86 -2.41 -32.02 -34.42
CA ARG A 86 -2.66 -31.95 -32.97
C ARG A 86 -2.38 -30.58 -32.38
N VAL A 87 -1.26 -29.95 -32.75
CA VAL A 87 -0.91 -28.60 -32.29
C VAL A 87 -1.88 -27.56 -32.86
N ASN A 88 -2.26 -27.64 -34.14
CA ASN A 88 -3.27 -26.74 -34.69
C ASN A 88 -4.64 -26.94 -34.05
N LYS A 89 -5.04 -28.17 -33.70
CA LYS A 89 -6.32 -28.40 -33.00
C LYS A 89 -6.32 -27.80 -31.58
N LEU A 90 -5.20 -27.88 -30.87
CA LEU A 90 -5.03 -27.23 -29.56
C LEU A 90 -5.01 -25.70 -29.64
N LEU A 91 -4.34 -25.13 -30.66
CA LEU A 91 -4.32 -23.67 -30.84
C LEU A 91 -5.69 -23.11 -31.29
N VAL A 92 -6.45 -23.87 -32.08
CA VAL A 92 -7.80 -23.44 -32.52
C VAL A 92 -8.81 -23.51 -31.36
N GLU A 93 -8.69 -24.46 -30.42
CA GLU A 93 -9.54 -24.53 -29.23
C GLU A 93 -9.21 -23.41 -28.21
N ASP A 94 -7.94 -23.05 -28.03
CA ASP A 94 -7.51 -21.99 -27.08
C ASP A 94 -7.83 -20.55 -27.59
N HIS A 95 -7.83 -20.34 -28.91
CA HIS A 95 -8.22 -19.05 -29.49
C HIS A 95 -9.73 -18.82 -29.55
N GLN A 96 -10.56 -19.88 -29.51
CA GLN A 96 -12.02 -19.76 -29.58
C GLN A 96 -12.65 -19.44 -28.20
N GLU A 97 -12.09 -19.93 -27.09
CA GLU A 97 -12.57 -19.59 -25.73
C GLU A 97 -12.18 -18.16 -25.31
N ALA A 98 -10.95 -17.71 -25.60
CA ALA A 98 -10.51 -16.34 -25.29
C ALA A 98 -11.25 -15.25 -26.10
N SER A 99 -11.79 -15.58 -27.28
CA SER A 99 -12.58 -14.64 -28.09
C SER A 99 -14.06 -14.57 -27.69
N ILE A 100 -14.61 -15.61 -27.05
CA ILE A 100 -16.02 -15.65 -26.65
C ILE A 100 -16.22 -14.96 -25.28
N GLU A 101 -15.27 -15.09 -24.36
CA GLU A 101 -15.32 -14.41 -23.05
C GLU A 101 -15.20 -12.88 -23.18
N ASN A 102 -14.33 -12.40 -24.08
CA ASN A 102 -14.18 -10.97 -24.38
C ASN A 102 -15.38 -10.34 -25.12
N LYS A 103 -16.30 -11.15 -25.65
CA LYS A 103 -17.49 -10.68 -26.39
C LYS A 103 -18.77 -10.65 -25.53
N MET A 104 -18.79 -11.34 -24.38
CA MET A 104 -19.93 -11.38 -23.45
C MET A 104 -19.96 -10.22 -22.43
N LEU A 105 -18.82 -9.59 -22.09
CA LEU A 105 -18.79 -8.48 -21.13
C LEU A 105 -19.09 -7.09 -21.73
N ARG A 106 -19.36 -7.00 -23.05
CA ARG A 106 -19.66 -5.73 -23.73
C ARG A 106 -21.15 -5.43 -23.95
N ASN A 107 -22.08 -6.35 -23.67
CA ASN A 107 -23.52 -6.11 -23.85
C ASN A 107 -24.35 -6.84 -22.79
N GLY A 108 -24.93 -6.10 -21.85
CA GLY A 108 -25.79 -6.68 -20.82
C GLY A 108 -26.49 -5.69 -19.90
N HIS A 109 -26.95 -4.55 -20.42
CA HIS A 109 -28.04 -3.82 -19.80
C HIS A 109 -29.29 -4.71 -19.82
N GLN A 110 -29.65 -5.31 -18.70
CA GLN A 110 -31.04 -5.72 -18.46
C GLN A 110 -31.38 -5.65 -16.97
N VAL A 111 -32.22 -4.66 -16.67
CA VAL A 111 -32.98 -4.56 -15.42
C VAL A 111 -33.81 -5.83 -15.27
N VAL A 112 -33.49 -6.66 -14.28
CA VAL A 112 -34.36 -7.73 -13.81
C VAL A 112 -34.86 -7.34 -12.43
N SER A 113 -36.09 -6.85 -12.40
CA SER A 113 -36.89 -6.77 -11.17
C SER A 113 -37.15 -8.19 -10.66
N LYS A 114 -36.70 -8.49 -9.45
CA LYS A 114 -37.19 -9.64 -8.67
C LYS A 114 -37.87 -9.10 -7.42
N ASN A 115 -39.20 -9.02 -7.49
CA ASN A 115 -40.04 -9.09 -6.31
C ASN A 115 -40.05 -10.54 -5.81
N GLY A 116 -39.65 -10.73 -4.56
CA GLY A 116 -39.63 -12.02 -3.90
C GLY A 116 -38.93 -11.91 -2.56
N SER A 117 -39.72 -11.62 -1.52
CA SER A 117 -39.35 -11.67 -0.11
C SER A 117 -38.68 -13.00 0.24
N GLY A 118 -37.42 -12.94 0.65
CA GLY A 118 -36.62 -14.07 1.11
C GLY A 118 -35.29 -13.55 1.62
N ASP A 119 -35.08 -13.68 2.93
CA ASP A 119 -33.96 -13.20 3.72
C ASP A 119 -32.58 -13.58 3.12
N SER A 120 -31.85 -12.58 2.61
CA SER A 120 -30.42 -12.68 2.33
C SER A 120 -29.78 -11.28 2.37
N LEU A 121 -29.46 -10.78 3.56
CA LEU A 121 -28.52 -9.65 3.71
C LEU A 121 -27.10 -10.11 3.35
N GLN A 122 -26.85 -10.21 2.05
CA GLN A 122 -25.52 -10.37 1.45
C GLN A 122 -24.75 -9.05 1.64
N GLY A 123 -23.48 -9.15 2.05
CA GLY A 123 -22.70 -8.05 2.64
C GLY A 123 -22.76 -6.69 1.94
N CYS A 124 -23.01 -5.64 2.72
CA CYS A 124 -23.04 -4.27 2.23
C CYS A 124 -21.67 -3.81 1.71
N ASN A 125 -21.63 -3.33 0.46
CA ASN A 125 -20.46 -2.67 -0.10
C ASN A 125 -20.48 -1.17 0.23
N LEU A 126 -19.78 -0.77 1.30
CA LEU A 126 -19.66 0.62 1.76
C LEU A 126 -19.11 1.60 0.69
N PHE A 127 -18.40 1.08 -0.30
CA PHE A 127 -17.75 1.86 -1.35
C PHE A 127 -18.57 1.95 -2.65
N SER A 128 -19.73 1.30 -2.69
CA SER A 128 -20.72 1.43 -3.76
C SER A 128 -21.86 2.33 -3.30
N GLY A 129 -22.10 3.43 -4.01
CA GLY A 129 -22.97 4.48 -3.52
C GLY A 129 -22.93 5.73 -4.39
N LYS A 130 -23.42 6.84 -3.82
CA LYS A 130 -23.44 8.15 -4.47
C LYS A 130 -23.13 9.27 -3.47
N TRP A 131 -22.57 10.35 -3.99
CA TRP A 131 -22.50 11.61 -3.26
C TRP A 131 -23.89 12.25 -3.20
N VAL A 132 -24.27 12.71 -2.02
CA VAL A 132 -25.53 13.38 -1.72
C VAL A 132 -25.18 14.68 -1.00
N TYR A 133 -25.76 15.78 -1.47
CA TYR A 133 -25.58 17.09 -0.83
C TYR A 133 -26.42 17.15 0.45
N ASP A 134 -25.81 17.52 1.57
CA ASP A 134 -26.37 17.56 2.92
C ASP A 134 -25.79 18.77 3.68
N ASP A 135 -26.40 19.93 3.50
CA ASP A 135 -26.04 21.19 4.15
C ASP A 135 -26.51 21.29 5.62
N LYS A 136 -27.27 20.29 6.10
CA LYS A 136 -27.78 20.26 7.47
C LYS A 136 -26.84 19.56 8.42
N SER A 137 -26.22 18.48 7.96
CA SER A 137 -25.42 17.58 8.81
C SER A 137 -23.92 17.67 8.54
N PHE A 138 -23.51 18.25 7.41
CA PHE A 138 -22.11 18.40 7.01
C PHE A 138 -21.71 19.89 6.92
N PRO A 139 -20.44 20.23 7.17
CA PRO A 139 -19.34 19.33 7.54
C PRO A 139 -19.44 18.83 8.99
N LEU A 140 -18.74 17.73 9.28
CA LEU A 140 -18.74 17.10 10.61
C LEU A 140 -17.95 17.89 11.67
N TYR A 141 -17.12 18.83 11.23
CA TYR A 141 -16.38 19.78 12.05
C TYR A 141 -16.02 21.00 11.18
N LYS A 142 -15.66 22.12 11.79
CA LYS A 142 -15.16 23.29 11.06
C LYS A 142 -13.63 23.30 11.02
N GLU A 143 -13.06 23.77 9.91
CA GLU A 143 -11.60 23.83 9.73
C GLU A 143 -10.94 24.62 10.87
N LEU A 144 -11.47 25.79 11.19
CA LEU A 144 -10.94 26.69 12.21
C LEU A 144 -11.00 26.12 13.64
N GLU A 145 -11.84 25.12 13.89
CA GLU A 145 -11.98 24.46 15.20
C GLU A 145 -10.96 23.32 15.40
N CYS A 146 -10.28 22.88 14.34
CA CYS A 146 -9.27 21.83 14.40
C CYS A 146 -7.86 22.38 14.16
N SER A 147 -7.10 22.56 15.26
CA SER A 147 -5.72 23.06 15.20
C SER A 147 -4.69 22.06 14.62
N PHE A 148 -5.12 20.83 14.29
CA PHE A 148 -4.25 19.74 13.84
C PHE A 148 -4.17 19.61 12.31
N ILE A 149 -4.90 20.47 11.58
CA ILE A 149 -4.85 20.52 10.12
C ILE A 149 -3.55 21.19 9.70
N ASP A 150 -2.76 20.48 8.88
CA ASP A 150 -1.56 21.01 8.25
C ASP A 150 -1.92 22.12 7.26
N ASP A 151 -1.07 23.15 7.17
CA ASP A 151 -1.29 24.32 6.33
C ASP A 151 -1.39 24.00 4.82
N GLY A 152 -0.97 22.80 4.40
CA GLY A 152 -1.16 22.30 3.04
C GLY A 152 -2.61 21.92 2.69
N MET A 153 -3.47 21.74 3.70
CA MET A 153 -4.83 21.18 3.57
C MET A 153 -5.91 22.08 4.20
N ALA A 154 -5.51 23.21 4.79
CA ALA A 154 -6.38 24.18 5.48
C ALA A 154 -6.91 25.27 4.51
N CYS A 155 -7.83 24.88 3.63
CA CYS A 155 -8.27 25.71 2.51
C CYS A 155 -8.97 27.01 2.91
N GLU A 156 -9.82 26.99 3.94
CA GLU A 156 -10.49 28.18 4.48
C GLU A 156 -9.46 29.20 5.00
N ARG A 157 -8.48 28.73 5.78
CA ARG A 157 -7.39 29.57 6.32
C ARG A 157 -6.56 30.23 5.21
N PHE A 158 -6.42 29.58 4.07
CA PHE A 158 -5.68 30.09 2.91
C PHE A 158 -6.58 30.75 1.85
N GLY A 159 -7.79 31.16 2.22
CA GLY A 159 -8.59 32.11 1.45
C GLY A 159 -9.63 31.50 0.52
N ARG A 160 -9.88 30.18 0.60
CA ARG A 160 -11.00 29.55 -0.11
C ARG A 160 -12.33 30.08 0.45
N ARG A 161 -13.27 30.40 -0.43
CA ARG A 161 -14.57 31.00 -0.05
C ARG A 161 -15.78 30.21 -0.52
N ASP A 162 -15.61 29.29 -1.45
CA ASP A 162 -16.63 28.33 -1.85
C ASP A 162 -16.59 27.13 -0.88
N PHE A 163 -17.64 26.97 -0.06
CA PHE A 163 -17.70 25.91 0.96
C PHE A 163 -18.62 24.75 0.59
N ASN A 164 -19.28 24.79 -0.57
CA ASN A 164 -20.22 23.74 -1.01
C ASN A 164 -19.57 22.35 -1.06
N TYR A 165 -18.28 22.26 -1.35
CA TYR A 165 -17.53 20.99 -1.36
C TYR A 165 -17.56 20.26 0.00
N GLN A 166 -17.74 20.99 1.11
CA GLN A 166 -17.78 20.45 2.47
C GLN A 166 -19.11 19.76 2.79
N HIS A 167 -20.18 20.08 2.06
CA HIS A 167 -21.54 19.60 2.33
C HIS A 167 -21.90 18.31 1.58
N TRP A 168 -20.94 17.69 0.90
CA TRP A 168 -21.16 16.42 0.22
C TRP A 168 -20.92 15.25 1.17
N ARG A 169 -21.93 14.39 1.33
CA ARG A 169 -21.90 13.15 2.09
C ARG A 169 -21.96 11.95 1.15
N TRP A 170 -21.19 10.91 1.43
CA TRP A 170 -21.34 9.65 0.71
C TRP A 170 -22.46 8.79 1.32
N GLN A 171 -23.40 8.36 0.49
CA GLN A 171 -24.46 7.43 0.84
C GLN A 171 -24.21 6.07 0.16
N PRO A 172 -23.84 5.02 0.92
CA PRO A 172 -23.83 3.65 0.40
C PRO A 172 -25.22 3.22 -0.03
N HIS A 173 -25.32 2.31 -1.01
CA HIS A 173 -26.61 1.85 -1.53
C HIS A 173 -27.40 0.99 -0.54
N ASP A 174 -26.72 0.13 0.22
CA ASP A 174 -27.37 -1.02 0.86
C ASP A 174 -27.28 -1.03 2.39
N CYS A 175 -26.67 -0.02 3.03
CA CYS A 175 -26.58 0.03 4.49
C CYS A 175 -26.21 1.40 5.07
N ASP A 176 -26.45 1.49 6.39
CA ASP A 176 -25.93 2.53 7.27
C ASP A 176 -24.49 2.23 7.71
N LEU A 177 -23.75 3.29 8.01
CA LEU A 177 -22.32 3.23 8.34
C LEU A 177 -22.08 2.80 9.81
N PRO A 178 -21.12 1.89 10.09
CA PRO A 178 -20.82 1.44 11.44
C PRO A 178 -20.05 2.49 12.28
N ARG A 179 -20.19 2.42 13.61
CA ARG A 179 -19.53 3.34 14.54
C ARG A 179 -18.09 2.91 14.85
N LEU A 180 -17.16 3.86 14.77
CA LEU A 180 -15.76 3.67 15.13
C LEU A 180 -15.56 3.61 16.67
N GLU A 181 -14.94 2.53 17.17
CA GLU A 181 -14.61 2.35 18.58
C GLU A 181 -13.08 2.31 18.80
N LEU A 182 -12.53 3.39 19.37
CA LEU A 182 -11.08 3.58 19.60
C LEU A 182 -10.67 3.51 21.08
N ARG A 183 -11.61 3.37 22.02
CA ARG A 183 -11.28 3.36 23.46
C ARG A 183 -10.32 2.21 23.77
N GLY A 184 -9.20 2.51 24.43
CA GLY A 184 -8.17 1.53 24.78
C GLY A 184 -7.36 1.01 23.59
N LYS A 185 -7.42 1.65 22.41
CA LYS A 185 -6.77 1.18 21.18
C LYS A 185 -5.76 2.18 20.60
N LYS A 186 -4.75 1.64 19.94
CA LYS A 186 -3.78 2.34 19.11
C LYS A 186 -4.12 2.14 17.63
N LEU A 187 -4.57 3.20 16.98
CA LEU A 187 -4.77 3.28 15.53
C LEU A 187 -3.55 3.93 14.89
N VAL A 188 -2.94 3.29 13.90
CA VAL A 188 -1.78 3.83 13.18
C VAL A 188 -2.05 3.87 11.68
N PHE A 189 -1.95 5.06 11.11
CA PHE A 189 -1.93 5.30 9.67
C PHE A 189 -0.49 5.26 9.17
N VAL A 190 -0.22 4.52 8.11
CA VAL A 190 1.14 4.31 7.59
C VAL A 190 1.13 4.52 6.09
N GLY A 191 1.90 5.48 5.60
CA GLY A 191 1.98 5.69 4.17
C GLY A 191 2.48 7.06 3.75
N ASP A 192 1.91 7.53 2.65
CA ASP A 192 2.26 8.79 2.00
C ASP A 192 1.46 9.99 2.55
N SER A 193 1.57 11.13 1.88
CA SER A 193 0.92 12.37 2.30
C SER A 193 -0.61 12.31 2.23
N LEU A 194 -1.20 11.42 1.43
CA LEU A 194 -2.65 11.22 1.39
C LEU A 194 -3.11 10.44 2.62
N ASN A 195 -2.29 9.51 3.11
CA ASN A 195 -2.59 8.86 4.37
C ASN A 195 -2.48 9.83 5.56
N ARG A 196 -1.55 10.80 5.49
CA ARG A 196 -1.47 11.92 6.44
C ARG A 196 -2.74 12.77 6.40
N ASN A 197 -3.27 13.00 5.20
CA ASN A 197 -4.52 13.72 4.98
C ASN A 197 -5.70 13.01 5.68
N GLN A 198 -5.78 11.68 5.54
CA GLN A 198 -6.78 10.85 6.21
C GLN A 198 -6.59 10.81 7.74
N TRP A 199 -5.36 10.74 8.22
CA TRP A 199 -5.05 10.82 9.65
C TRP A 199 -5.49 12.17 10.25
N ALA A 200 -5.18 13.29 9.60
CA ALA A 200 -5.55 14.62 10.07
C ALA A 200 -7.08 14.79 10.15
N SER A 201 -7.80 14.31 9.13
CA SER A 201 -9.26 14.21 9.15
C SER A 201 -9.77 13.41 10.36
N MET A 202 -9.23 12.20 10.57
CA MET A 202 -9.62 11.35 11.70
C MET A 202 -9.41 12.05 13.05
N VAL A 203 -8.27 12.74 13.24
CA VAL A 203 -8.00 13.52 14.45
C VAL A 203 -9.05 14.62 14.62
N CYS A 204 -9.36 15.39 13.57
CA CYS A 204 -10.36 16.45 13.64
C CYS A 204 -11.77 15.94 13.98
N LEU A 205 -12.13 14.75 13.49
CA LEU A 205 -13.41 14.12 13.75
C LEU A 205 -13.60 13.62 15.19
N VAL A 206 -12.51 13.38 15.92
CA VAL A 206 -12.55 12.88 17.31
C VAL A 206 -12.14 13.91 18.35
N GLN A 207 -11.40 14.97 17.97
CA GLN A 207 -10.82 15.90 18.92
C GLN A 207 -11.84 16.88 19.53
N SER A 208 -12.93 17.16 18.82
CA SER A 208 -13.95 18.15 19.20
C SER A 208 -14.54 17.89 20.61
N PRO A 209 -15.01 16.68 20.96
CA PRO A 209 -15.51 16.40 22.30
C PRO A 209 -14.43 16.30 23.40
N ILE A 210 -13.13 16.37 23.06
CA ILE A 210 -12.03 16.16 24.00
C ILE A 210 -11.48 17.51 24.50
N PRO A 211 -11.51 17.79 25.82
CA PRO A 211 -10.94 19.01 26.39
C PRO A 211 -9.45 19.18 26.06
N PRO A 212 -8.93 20.41 25.88
CA PRO A 212 -7.52 20.67 25.58
C PRO A 212 -6.52 20.03 26.54
N SER A 213 -6.84 19.94 27.83
CA SER A 213 -5.98 19.31 28.84
C SER A 213 -5.90 17.78 28.73
N LEU A 214 -6.84 17.15 28.02
CA LEU A 214 -6.96 15.71 27.87
C LEU A 214 -6.57 15.21 26.47
N LYS A 215 -6.02 16.10 25.64
CA LYS A 215 -5.47 15.76 24.33
C LYS A 215 -4.04 16.27 24.18
N SER A 216 -3.19 15.52 23.50
CA SER A 216 -1.83 15.97 23.17
C SER A 216 -1.40 15.47 21.80
N MET A 217 -0.45 16.18 21.20
CA MET A 217 0.20 15.80 19.95
C MET A 217 1.71 15.77 20.17
N ASN A 218 2.36 14.69 19.73
CA ASN A 218 3.81 14.52 19.83
C ASN A 218 4.37 14.15 18.45
N ILE A 219 5.47 14.79 18.06
CA ILE A 219 6.19 14.50 16.82
C ILE A 219 7.55 13.94 17.21
N ASN A 220 7.83 12.71 16.78
CA ASN A 220 9.10 12.03 17.01
C ASN A 220 9.62 11.45 15.70
N GLY A 221 10.48 12.21 15.01
CA GLY A 221 11.00 11.86 13.70
C GLY A 221 9.86 11.70 12.68
N SER A 222 9.70 10.50 12.15
CA SER A 222 8.67 10.14 11.16
C SER A 222 7.32 9.75 11.77
N LEU A 223 7.20 9.70 13.11
CA LEU A 223 5.97 9.37 13.83
C LEU A 223 5.31 10.63 14.41
N ILE A 224 4.02 10.80 14.12
CA ILE A 224 3.17 11.82 14.74
C ILE A 224 2.08 11.11 15.53
N SER A 225 1.97 11.38 16.83
CA SER A 225 1.03 10.74 17.72
C SER A 225 0.04 11.73 18.32
N PHE A 226 -1.25 11.53 18.04
CA PHE A 226 -2.34 12.19 18.76
C PHE A 226 -2.83 11.29 19.88
N LYS A 227 -2.88 11.79 21.12
CA LYS A 227 -3.34 11.03 22.30
C LYS A 227 -4.62 11.62 22.86
N ALA A 228 -5.63 10.78 23.04
CA ALA A 228 -6.86 11.07 23.76
C ALA A 228 -6.77 10.40 25.15
N ILE A 229 -6.35 11.18 26.15
CA ILE A 229 -5.93 10.67 27.47
C ILE A 229 -7.07 9.95 28.19
N GLU A 230 -8.26 10.58 28.24
CA GLU A 230 -9.45 10.02 28.89
C GLU A 230 -9.94 8.70 28.28
N TYR A 231 -9.64 8.49 26.99
CA TYR A 231 -10.07 7.32 26.23
C TYR A 231 -9.00 6.22 26.21
N ASN A 232 -7.82 6.48 26.79
CA ASN A 232 -6.64 5.63 26.65
C ASN A 232 -6.43 5.21 25.18
N ALA A 233 -6.55 6.17 24.27
CA ALA A 233 -6.54 5.93 22.83
C ALA A 233 -5.48 6.80 22.15
N SER A 234 -4.83 6.28 21.10
CA SER A 234 -3.95 7.05 20.24
C SER A 234 -4.27 6.87 18.76
N ILE A 235 -4.08 7.96 18.01
CA ILE A 235 -4.25 8.02 16.57
C ILE A 235 -2.93 8.54 16.01
N ASP A 236 -2.14 7.62 15.49
CA ASP A 236 -0.78 7.86 15.07
C ASP A 236 -0.70 7.90 13.54
N PHE A 237 0.24 8.68 13.02
CA PHE A 237 0.65 8.67 11.63
C PHE A 237 2.15 8.39 11.54
N TYR A 238 2.53 7.42 10.71
CA TYR A 238 3.92 7.14 10.39
C TYR A 238 4.22 7.38 8.92
N TRP A 239 5.23 8.21 8.66
CA TRP A 239 5.70 8.52 7.32
C TRP A 239 6.51 7.36 6.74
N ALA A 240 5.89 6.62 5.82
CA ALA A 240 6.51 5.55 5.03
C ALA A 240 5.88 5.56 3.63
N PRO A 241 6.16 6.59 2.81
CA PRO A 241 5.43 6.85 1.57
C PRO A 241 5.53 5.74 0.53
N LEU A 242 6.60 4.93 0.59
CA LEU A 242 6.81 3.76 -0.25
C LEU A 242 6.73 2.44 0.56
N LEU A 243 6.24 2.50 1.81
CA LEU A 243 6.19 1.41 2.81
C LEU A 243 7.55 0.84 3.23
N VAL A 244 8.35 0.40 2.27
CA VAL A 244 9.73 -0.06 2.42
C VAL A 244 10.70 1.12 2.58
N GLU A 245 11.93 0.84 2.99
CA GLU A 245 13.00 1.84 3.16
C GLU A 245 13.28 2.59 1.86
N SER A 246 13.43 3.91 1.97
CA SER A 246 13.74 4.80 0.86
C SER A 246 14.63 5.96 1.31
N ASN A 247 15.28 6.61 0.35
CA ASN A 247 15.97 7.88 0.62
C ASN A 247 15.01 9.07 0.85
N SER A 248 13.69 8.82 0.88
CA SER A 248 12.63 9.80 1.07
C SER A 248 11.86 9.61 2.39
N ASP A 249 12.42 8.86 3.34
CA ASP A 249 11.78 8.52 4.63
C ASP A 249 11.89 9.64 5.69
N ASP A 250 12.61 10.73 5.40
CA ASP A 250 12.67 11.90 6.27
C ASP A 250 11.38 12.71 6.13
N PHE A 251 10.61 12.83 7.21
CA PHE A 251 9.33 13.54 7.19
C PHE A 251 9.42 15.00 6.70
N ILE A 252 10.55 15.68 6.92
CA ILE A 252 10.75 17.09 6.54
C ILE A 252 11.47 17.17 5.19
N ASN A 253 12.60 16.47 5.04
CA ASN A 253 13.49 16.57 3.89
C ASN A 253 13.26 15.44 2.86
N HIS A 254 12.00 15.14 2.56
CA HIS A 254 11.62 14.05 1.63
C HIS A 254 11.52 14.47 0.15
N ARG A 255 11.66 15.75 -0.16
CA ARG A 255 11.55 16.28 -1.53
C ARG A 255 12.89 16.17 -2.24
N ILE A 256 13.10 15.02 -2.86
CA ILE A 256 14.31 14.72 -3.61
C ILE A 256 13.98 14.39 -5.08
N PRO A 257 14.83 14.77 -6.04
CA PRO A 257 14.59 14.53 -7.46
C PRO A 257 14.67 13.04 -7.81
N ASP A 258 15.68 12.35 -7.28
CA ASP A 258 15.94 10.94 -7.54
C ASP A 258 15.55 10.08 -6.33
N ARG A 259 14.36 9.47 -6.41
CA ARG A 259 13.90 8.53 -5.39
C ARG A 259 14.55 7.16 -5.61
N ILE A 260 15.10 6.63 -4.53
CA ILE A 260 15.71 5.31 -4.46
C ILE A 260 14.97 4.51 -3.41
N VAL A 261 14.56 3.30 -3.80
CA VAL A 261 13.78 2.38 -2.96
C VAL A 261 14.60 1.14 -2.67
N ARG A 262 14.61 0.70 -1.42
CA ARG A 262 15.22 -0.54 -0.99
C ARG A 262 14.12 -1.56 -0.71
N VAL A 263 13.65 -2.22 -1.78
CA VAL A 263 12.41 -3.01 -1.79
C VAL A 263 12.40 -4.21 -0.83
N GLN A 264 13.56 -4.66 -0.34
CA GLN A 264 13.70 -5.80 0.57
C GLN A 264 13.84 -5.41 2.05
N ALA A 265 13.72 -4.12 2.38
CA ALA A 265 13.92 -3.63 3.74
C ALA A 265 12.68 -2.86 4.23
N ILE A 266 12.10 -3.30 5.35
CA ILE A 266 10.91 -2.67 5.97
C ILE A 266 11.02 -2.57 7.49
N GLU A 267 11.94 -3.31 8.11
CA GLU A 267 12.08 -3.53 9.55
C GLU A 267 12.30 -2.22 10.32
N LYS A 268 13.06 -1.29 9.74
CA LYS A 268 13.30 0.05 10.30
C LYS A 268 12.00 0.83 10.50
N HIS A 269 11.04 0.69 9.58
CA HIS A 269 9.72 1.33 9.68
C HIS A 269 8.80 0.52 10.59
N ALA A 270 8.76 -0.79 10.38
CA ALA A 270 7.88 -1.72 11.04
C ALA A 270 7.91 -1.64 12.58
N ARG A 271 9.08 -1.37 13.17
CA ARG A 271 9.26 -1.25 14.63
C ARG A 271 8.32 -0.24 15.31
N TYR A 272 7.73 0.71 14.59
CA TYR A 272 6.87 1.75 15.14
C TYR A 272 5.39 1.36 15.24
N TRP A 273 4.99 0.27 14.56
CA TRP A 273 3.59 -0.10 14.40
C TRP A 273 3.29 -1.58 14.69
N THR A 274 4.26 -2.33 15.21
CA THR A 274 4.11 -3.75 15.59
C THR A 274 3.07 -4.00 16.68
N ASP A 275 2.88 -3.04 17.58
CA ASP A 275 2.00 -3.13 18.75
C ASP A 275 0.58 -2.60 18.51
N ALA A 276 0.31 -2.05 17.31
CA ALA A 276 -0.95 -1.42 16.95
C ALA A 276 -2.15 -2.38 16.97
N ASP A 277 -3.31 -1.87 17.41
CA ASP A 277 -4.57 -2.60 17.37
C ASP A 277 -5.26 -2.44 16.00
N ILE A 278 -5.04 -1.31 15.34
CA ILE A 278 -5.58 -1.03 14.01
C ILE A 278 -4.48 -0.41 13.15
N LEU A 279 -4.21 -1.01 11.99
CA LEU A 279 -3.27 -0.50 11.00
C LEU A 279 -4.01 -0.12 9.72
N VAL A 280 -3.75 1.09 9.22
CA VAL A 280 -4.29 1.57 7.95
C VAL A 280 -3.11 1.98 7.07
N PHE A 281 -2.81 1.16 6.07
CA PHE A 281 -1.74 1.40 5.11
C PHE A 281 -2.25 2.13 3.86
N ASN A 282 -1.43 2.99 3.25
CA ASN A 282 -1.57 3.37 1.85
C ASN A 282 -0.17 3.46 1.22
N SER A 283 -0.13 3.37 -0.11
CA SER A 283 1.03 3.79 -0.88
C SER A 283 0.67 3.83 -2.36
N TYR A 284 0.69 5.02 -2.98
CA TYR A 284 0.35 5.15 -4.39
C TYR A 284 1.13 6.25 -5.10
N ILE A 285 0.99 7.48 -4.61
CA ILE A 285 1.25 8.68 -5.40
C ILE A 285 2.71 8.81 -5.83
N TRP A 286 3.64 8.28 -5.04
CA TRP A 286 5.07 8.36 -5.29
C TRP A 286 5.62 7.25 -6.18
N TRP A 287 4.83 6.21 -6.43
CA TRP A 287 5.15 5.16 -7.38
C TRP A 287 4.88 5.58 -8.82
N ARG A 288 4.13 6.66 -9.06
CA ARG A 288 3.76 7.18 -10.39
C ARG A 288 4.95 7.80 -11.15
N ARG A 289 6.04 7.05 -11.28
CA ARG A 289 7.22 7.33 -12.10
C ARG A 289 7.37 6.17 -13.07
N PRO A 290 7.65 6.39 -14.36
CA PRO A 290 7.80 5.29 -15.33
C PRO A 290 8.81 4.23 -14.89
N LYS A 291 9.92 4.68 -14.28
CA LYS A 291 10.95 3.83 -13.68
C LYS A 291 11.35 4.38 -12.32
N LEU A 292 11.69 3.49 -11.41
CA LEU A 292 12.29 3.82 -10.10
C LEU A 292 13.68 3.19 -9.98
N LYS A 293 14.58 3.87 -9.28
CA LYS A 293 15.87 3.32 -8.89
C LYS A 293 15.66 2.40 -7.69
N VAL A 294 15.90 1.11 -7.86
CA VAL A 294 15.83 0.11 -6.81
C VAL A 294 17.25 -0.25 -6.35
N LEU A 295 17.51 -0.10 -5.06
CA LEU A 295 18.70 -0.60 -4.39
C LEU A 295 18.46 -2.06 -3.99
N LEU A 296 19.29 -2.96 -4.51
CA LEU A 296 19.22 -4.38 -4.20
C LEU A 296 20.11 -4.71 -2.99
N ASP A 297 19.57 -5.47 -2.04
CA ASP A 297 20.39 -6.12 -1.02
C ASP A 297 21.01 -7.37 -1.65
N LEU A 298 22.32 -7.35 -1.87
CA LEU A 298 23.00 -8.48 -2.48
C LEU A 298 23.19 -9.59 -1.44
N LEU A 299 22.23 -10.51 -1.36
CA LEU A 299 22.50 -11.89 -0.98
C LEU A 299 22.93 -12.65 -2.24
N ILE A 300 24.19 -12.50 -2.69
CA ILE A 300 24.94 -13.50 -3.47
C ILE A 300 26.42 -13.06 -3.50
N ALA A 301 27.23 -13.77 -2.74
CA ALA A 301 28.57 -14.15 -3.16
C ALA A 301 28.76 -15.63 -2.77
N CYS A 302 28.07 -16.54 -3.46
CA CYS A 302 28.59 -17.91 -3.58
C CYS A 302 29.79 -17.83 -4.51
N LYS A 303 30.94 -17.45 -3.98
CA LYS A 303 32.21 -17.73 -4.64
C LYS A 303 32.41 -19.24 -4.50
N PHE A 304 32.31 -19.96 -5.61
CA PHE A 304 32.77 -21.35 -5.68
C PHE A 304 34.24 -21.35 -5.26
N ASN A 305 34.48 -21.92 -4.08
CA ASN A 305 35.72 -22.16 -3.34
C ASN A 305 35.64 -21.48 -1.98
N LEU A 306 35.63 -22.33 -0.94
CA LEU A 306 35.64 -22.01 0.48
C LEU A 306 36.33 -20.67 0.75
N GLU A 307 35.55 -19.64 1.08
CA GLU A 307 35.83 -18.66 2.13
C GLU A 307 34.73 -17.59 2.16
N THR A 308 33.97 -17.62 3.27
CA THR A 308 33.14 -16.53 3.81
C THR A 308 31.88 -16.13 3.02
N MET A 309 30.71 -16.52 3.53
CA MET A 309 29.44 -15.86 3.22
C MET A 309 29.43 -14.47 3.86
N ILE A 310 29.61 -13.42 3.06
CA ILE A 310 29.47 -12.03 3.54
C ILE A 310 28.05 -11.57 3.17
N ILE A 311 27.18 -11.44 4.18
CA ILE A 311 25.88 -10.75 4.02
C ILE A 311 26.19 -9.26 3.87
N ARG A 312 26.00 -8.71 2.67
CA ARG A 312 26.16 -7.27 2.41
C ARG A 312 24.78 -6.64 2.26
N TRP A 313 24.38 -5.90 3.27
CA TRP A 313 23.21 -5.05 3.21
C TRP A 313 23.52 -3.84 2.32
N GLY A 314 22.70 -3.57 1.32
CA GLY A 314 22.77 -2.33 0.57
C GLY A 314 22.47 -1.19 1.54
N SER A 315 23.40 -0.24 1.69
CA SER A 315 23.15 0.98 2.43
C SER A 315 23.12 2.14 1.45
N PHE A 316 22.24 3.11 1.66
CA PHE A 316 22.21 4.31 0.85
C PHE A 316 23.59 4.99 0.88
N GLY A 317 24.16 5.26 -0.30
CA GLY A 317 25.45 5.93 -0.43
C GLY A 317 26.69 5.03 -0.24
N SER A 318 26.55 3.71 -0.11
CA SER A 318 27.72 2.83 -0.18
C SER A 318 28.26 2.76 -1.62
N SER A 319 29.59 2.74 -1.78
CA SER A 319 30.26 2.57 -3.09
C SER A 319 29.89 1.25 -3.78
N ASP A 320 29.38 0.30 -3.00
CA ASP A 320 29.14 -1.09 -3.40
C ASP A 320 27.64 -1.37 -3.62
N GLY A 321 26.77 -0.36 -3.51
CA GLY A 321 25.33 -0.49 -3.74
C GLY A 321 25.00 -0.72 -5.21
N ILE A 322 24.22 -1.76 -5.52
CA ILE A 322 23.76 -2.04 -6.89
C ILE A 322 22.39 -1.40 -7.09
N TYR A 323 22.35 -0.41 -7.97
CA TYR A 323 21.13 0.28 -8.36
C TYR A 323 20.64 -0.26 -9.71
N LYS A 324 19.36 -0.61 -9.79
CA LYS A 324 18.71 -0.96 -11.05
C LYS A 324 17.50 -0.07 -11.28
N GLU A 325 17.34 0.39 -12.51
CA GLU A 325 16.07 0.99 -12.92
C GLU A 325 15.06 -0.12 -13.19
N VAL A 326 13.95 -0.08 -12.46
CA VAL A 326 12.88 -1.06 -12.56
C VAL A 326 11.59 -0.33 -12.94
N GLU A 327 10.77 -0.96 -13.76
CA GLU A 327 9.47 -0.41 -14.14
C GLU A 327 8.56 -0.22 -12.92
N MET A 328 7.67 0.78 -13.02
CA MET A 328 6.73 1.15 -11.96
C MET A 328 6.03 -0.04 -11.31
N LEU A 329 5.29 -0.82 -12.11
CA LEU A 329 4.45 -1.91 -11.61
C LEU A 329 5.28 -2.99 -10.93
N ARG A 330 6.43 -3.33 -11.49
CA ARG A 330 7.32 -4.34 -10.92
C ARG A 330 7.93 -3.87 -9.61
N SER A 331 8.30 -2.59 -9.52
CA SER A 331 8.84 -2.00 -8.28
C SER A 331 7.79 -2.01 -7.18
N TYR A 332 6.54 -1.66 -7.53
CA TYR A 332 5.41 -1.66 -6.61
C TYR A 332 5.07 -3.07 -6.11
N GLU A 333 5.04 -4.05 -7.01
CA GLU A 333 4.82 -5.46 -6.68
C GLU A 333 5.89 -6.00 -5.72
N LEU A 334 7.17 -5.67 -5.95
CA LEU A 334 8.27 -6.09 -5.08
C LEU A 334 8.12 -5.52 -3.66
N ALA A 335 7.77 -4.24 -3.53
CA ALA A 335 7.56 -3.62 -2.23
C ALA A 335 6.33 -4.18 -1.49
N LEU A 336 5.22 -4.42 -2.21
CA LEU A 336 4.03 -5.02 -1.62
C LEU A 336 4.25 -6.48 -1.20
N ARG A 337 5.06 -7.24 -1.94
CA ARG A 337 5.49 -8.59 -1.50
C ARG A 337 6.22 -8.52 -0.16
N THR A 338 7.22 -7.66 -0.02
CA THR A 338 7.95 -7.47 1.25
C THR A 338 7.04 -6.99 2.39
N TRP A 339 6.12 -6.06 2.11
CA TRP A 339 5.11 -5.65 3.08
C TRP A 339 4.22 -6.83 3.51
N SER A 340 3.74 -7.63 2.56
CA SER A 340 2.87 -8.77 2.83
C SER A 340 3.58 -9.86 3.64
N ASP A 341 4.83 -10.17 3.32
CA ASP A 341 5.63 -11.16 4.03
C ASP A 341 5.94 -10.70 5.45
N TRP A 342 6.22 -9.42 5.63
CA TRP A 342 6.40 -8.85 6.96
C TRP A 342 5.14 -8.98 7.82
N LEU A 343 3.96 -8.65 7.26
CA LEU A 343 2.68 -8.76 7.96
C LEU A 343 2.39 -10.20 8.39
N ASP A 344 2.61 -11.16 7.50
CA ASP A 344 2.33 -12.57 7.72
C ASP A 344 3.11 -13.15 8.92
N ILE A 345 4.35 -12.67 9.10
CA ILE A 345 5.27 -13.14 10.15
C ILE A 345 5.05 -12.40 11.47
N HIS A 346 4.83 -11.08 11.44
CA HIS A 346 4.96 -10.24 12.63
C HIS A 346 3.64 -9.79 13.24
N ILE A 347 2.53 -9.83 12.49
CA ILE A 347 1.25 -9.33 12.99
C ILE A 347 0.49 -10.41 13.76
N ASN A 348 -0.02 -10.03 14.93
CA ASN A 348 -0.95 -10.84 15.68
C ASN A 348 -2.34 -10.80 15.01
N ARG A 349 -2.69 -11.91 14.33
CA ARG A 349 -3.93 -12.08 13.57
C ARG A 349 -5.21 -12.00 14.39
N THR A 350 -5.15 -12.23 15.70
CA THR A 350 -6.33 -12.17 16.58
C THR A 350 -6.53 -10.79 17.20
N LYS A 351 -5.47 -9.99 17.28
CA LYS A 351 -5.47 -8.68 17.93
C LYS A 351 -5.65 -7.54 16.91
N THR A 352 -4.86 -7.56 15.84
CA THR A 352 -4.67 -6.39 14.99
C THR A 352 -5.62 -6.43 13.79
N LYS A 353 -6.41 -5.36 13.61
CA LYS A 353 -7.23 -5.14 12.41
C LYS A 353 -6.39 -4.45 11.34
N LEU A 354 -6.36 -5.02 10.13
CA LEU A 354 -5.54 -4.53 9.02
C LEU A 354 -6.40 -3.92 7.91
N PHE A 355 -6.03 -2.73 7.46
CA PHE A 355 -6.66 -2.02 6.37
C PHE A 355 -5.62 -1.56 5.35
N PHE A 356 -6.01 -1.54 4.09
CA PHE A 356 -5.24 -0.92 3.01
C PHE A 356 -6.13 0.05 2.25
N THR A 357 -5.83 1.34 2.30
CA THR A 357 -6.53 2.38 1.55
C THR A 357 -6.09 2.33 0.10
N SER A 358 -7.06 2.22 -0.81
CA SER A 358 -6.81 2.23 -2.26
C SER A 358 -6.26 3.58 -2.72
N MET A 359 -5.87 3.68 -3.99
CA MET A 359 -5.31 4.91 -4.53
C MET A 359 -6.26 6.11 -4.40
N SER A 360 -5.71 7.23 -3.92
CA SER A 360 -6.37 8.53 -4.02
C SER A 360 -6.12 9.09 -5.42
N PRO A 361 -7.17 9.50 -6.16
CA PRO A 361 -7.03 10.06 -7.49
C PRO A 361 -6.42 11.47 -7.44
N THR A 362 -6.00 11.96 -8.61
CA THR A 362 -5.53 13.33 -8.82
C THR A 362 -6.30 13.98 -9.96
N HIS A 363 -6.56 15.28 -9.85
CA HIS A 363 -7.33 16.06 -10.84
C HIS A 363 -6.43 17.10 -11.53
N GLU A 364 -5.33 16.64 -12.11
CA GLU A 364 -4.31 17.50 -12.75
C GLU A 364 -4.67 17.95 -14.17
N ARG A 365 -5.66 17.33 -14.80
CA ARG A 365 -6.06 17.57 -16.20
C ARG A 365 -7.56 17.77 -16.30
N ALA A 366 -7.99 19.00 -16.51
CA ALA A 366 -9.41 19.32 -16.60
C ALA A 366 -10.07 18.80 -17.88
N GLU A 367 -9.28 18.45 -18.89
CA GLU A 367 -9.77 17.81 -20.11
C GLU A 367 -10.50 16.49 -19.84
N GLU A 368 -10.15 15.81 -18.73
CA GLU A 368 -10.75 14.53 -18.34
C GLU A 368 -12.24 14.64 -17.94
N TRP A 369 -12.71 15.84 -17.61
CA TRP A 369 -14.13 16.13 -17.31
C TRP A 369 -14.74 17.20 -18.22
N GLY A 370 -14.16 17.40 -19.41
CA GLY A 370 -14.75 18.20 -20.48
C GLY A 370 -14.41 19.70 -20.45
N MET A 371 -13.39 20.10 -19.68
CA MET A 371 -12.91 21.48 -19.65
C MET A 371 -11.77 21.72 -20.66
N PRO A 372 -11.47 22.99 -21.00
CA PRO A 372 -10.39 23.32 -21.92
C PRO A 372 -9.01 22.86 -21.43
N PRO A 373 -8.06 22.63 -22.35
CA PRO A 373 -6.74 22.17 -21.97
C PRO A 373 -5.91 23.21 -21.22
N ASN A 374 -4.87 22.76 -20.51
CA ASN A 374 -4.02 23.56 -19.61
C ASN A 374 -4.75 24.12 -18.38
N GLN A 375 -5.85 23.49 -17.98
CA GLN A 375 -6.51 23.74 -16.71
C GLN A 375 -6.40 22.49 -15.83
N LYS A 376 -6.35 22.71 -14.52
CA LYS A 376 -6.35 21.66 -13.49
C LYS A 376 -7.66 21.71 -12.71
N CYS A 377 -7.66 21.28 -11.45
CA CYS A 377 -8.77 21.43 -10.50
C CYS A 377 -9.12 22.88 -10.06
N ASN A 378 -8.63 23.91 -10.76
CA ASN A 378 -8.84 25.30 -10.37
C ASN A 378 -10.27 25.74 -10.67
N ASN A 379 -10.90 26.46 -9.75
CA ASN A 379 -12.28 26.96 -9.88
C ASN A 379 -13.35 25.85 -10.03
N GLU A 380 -13.00 24.60 -9.74
CA GLU A 380 -13.95 23.50 -9.71
C GLU A 380 -14.71 23.53 -8.37
N THR A 381 -16.02 23.73 -8.40
CA THR A 381 -16.85 23.86 -7.18
C THR A 381 -17.91 22.77 -7.04
N GLU A 382 -18.07 21.94 -8.07
CA GLU A 382 -19.08 20.87 -8.12
C GLU A 382 -18.44 19.52 -8.48
N PRO A 383 -18.95 18.40 -7.94
CA PRO A 383 -18.46 17.07 -8.24
C PRO A 383 -18.84 16.62 -9.66
N ILE A 384 -18.19 15.56 -10.13
CA ILE A 384 -18.52 14.89 -11.38
C ILE A 384 -19.74 13.98 -11.19
N SER A 385 -20.67 14.02 -12.14
CA SER A 385 -22.00 13.45 -11.96
C SER A 385 -22.07 11.92 -11.94
N LYS A 386 -21.26 11.20 -12.75
CA LYS A 386 -21.09 9.73 -12.77
C LYS A 386 -20.16 9.27 -13.90
N GLY A 387 -19.63 8.04 -13.78
CA GLY A 387 -18.96 7.33 -14.88
C GLY A 387 -17.57 7.86 -15.24
N HIS A 388 -16.93 8.58 -14.32
CA HIS A 388 -15.60 9.13 -14.49
C HIS A 388 -14.55 8.20 -13.88
N TRP A 389 -13.45 8.02 -14.61
CA TRP A 389 -12.26 7.34 -14.14
C TRP A 389 -11.05 8.09 -14.69
N GLY A 390 -10.23 8.65 -13.80
CA GLY A 390 -9.07 9.41 -14.20
C GLY A 390 -7.98 8.50 -14.77
N ILE A 391 -7.30 8.94 -15.81
CA ILE A 391 -6.15 8.21 -16.39
C ILE A 391 -4.97 8.10 -15.40
N ASP A 392 -4.94 9.00 -14.43
CA ASP A 392 -3.97 9.03 -13.34
C ASP A 392 -4.24 8.01 -12.23
N SER A 393 -5.39 7.33 -12.26
CA SER A 393 -5.75 6.19 -11.41
C SER A 393 -5.52 4.89 -12.18
N ASP A 394 -4.34 4.28 -12.05
CA ASP A 394 -3.95 3.11 -12.84
C ASP A 394 -4.57 1.81 -12.28
N PRO A 395 -5.54 1.18 -12.97
CA PRO A 395 -6.17 -0.05 -12.49
C PRO A 395 -5.19 -1.21 -12.36
N ARG A 396 -4.04 -1.17 -13.05
CA ARG A 396 -2.98 -2.18 -12.93
C ARG A 396 -2.37 -2.17 -11.53
N MET A 397 -2.18 -0.99 -10.92
CA MET A 397 -1.68 -0.90 -9.55
C MET A 397 -2.70 -1.42 -8.53
N MET A 398 -4.00 -1.15 -8.73
CA MET A 398 -5.07 -1.72 -7.89
C MET A 398 -5.05 -3.25 -7.91
N ARG A 399 -4.91 -3.86 -9.10
CA ARG A 399 -4.85 -5.32 -9.22
C ARG A 399 -3.67 -5.94 -8.48
N VAL A 400 -2.53 -5.25 -8.39
CA VAL A 400 -1.38 -5.72 -7.59
C VAL A 400 -1.71 -5.73 -6.11
N VAL A 401 -2.38 -4.69 -5.60
CA VAL A 401 -2.85 -4.63 -4.21
C VAL A 401 -3.87 -5.73 -3.93
N GLU A 402 -4.87 -5.88 -4.80
CA GLU A 402 -5.90 -6.92 -4.68
C GLU A 402 -5.29 -8.32 -4.64
N ALA A 403 -4.40 -8.64 -5.58
CA ALA A 403 -3.68 -9.91 -5.61
C ALA A 403 -2.88 -10.15 -4.31
N THR A 404 -2.17 -9.12 -3.82
CA THR A 404 -1.39 -9.23 -2.58
C THR A 404 -2.30 -9.49 -1.37
N ILE A 405 -3.45 -8.81 -1.29
CA ILE A 405 -4.43 -9.00 -0.22
C ILE A 405 -5.06 -10.39 -0.30
N ASP A 406 -5.38 -10.88 -1.51
CA ASP A 406 -5.93 -12.22 -1.71
C ASP A 406 -4.93 -13.32 -1.33
N GLU A 407 -3.64 -13.13 -1.62
CA GLU A 407 -2.56 -14.02 -1.17
C GLU A 407 -2.45 -14.04 0.37
N LEU A 408 -2.55 -12.89 1.04
CA LEU A 408 -2.58 -12.82 2.52
C LEU A 408 -3.82 -13.51 3.08
N LYS A 409 -4.97 -13.32 2.44
CA LYS A 409 -6.22 -13.96 2.83
C LYS A 409 -6.13 -15.47 2.69
N ALA A 410 -5.51 -15.99 1.63
CA ALA A 410 -5.25 -17.42 1.44
C ALA A 410 -4.34 -17.98 2.54
N ARG A 411 -3.41 -17.18 3.07
CA ARG A 411 -2.57 -17.51 4.24
C ARG A 411 -3.28 -17.34 5.59
N GLY A 412 -4.54 -16.89 5.60
CA GLY A 412 -5.34 -16.69 6.81
C GLY A 412 -5.13 -15.34 7.50
N LEU A 413 -4.52 -14.36 6.83
CA LEU A 413 -4.43 -12.97 7.31
C LEU A 413 -5.42 -12.08 6.56
N LYS A 414 -6.41 -11.55 7.27
CA LYS A 414 -7.44 -10.70 6.66
C LYS A 414 -6.98 -9.24 6.64
N VAL A 415 -6.75 -8.70 5.45
CA VAL A 415 -6.60 -7.27 5.20
C VAL A 415 -7.86 -6.75 4.51
N GLN A 416 -8.46 -5.70 5.04
CA GLN A 416 -9.63 -5.07 4.42
C GLN A 416 -9.19 -3.90 3.53
N MET A 417 -9.53 -3.97 2.24
CA MET A 417 -9.32 -2.86 1.34
C MET A 417 -10.37 -1.76 1.58
N LEU A 418 -9.93 -0.53 1.81
CA LEU A 418 -10.78 0.66 1.78
C LEU A 418 -10.77 1.20 0.34
N ASN A 419 -11.72 0.77 -0.49
CA ASN A 419 -11.76 1.12 -1.90
C ASN A 419 -12.36 2.52 -2.12
N ILE A 420 -11.53 3.55 -1.94
CA ILE A 420 -11.92 4.95 -2.02
C ILE A 420 -11.76 5.56 -3.41
N THR A 421 -11.16 4.84 -4.35
CA THR A 421 -10.71 5.43 -5.62
C THR A 421 -11.89 6.00 -6.40
N GLN A 422 -12.90 5.18 -6.70
CA GLN A 422 -14.04 5.60 -7.52
C GLN A 422 -14.88 6.72 -6.87
N LEU A 423 -15.07 6.69 -5.54
CA LEU A 423 -15.84 7.75 -4.87
C LEU A 423 -15.06 9.06 -4.86
N SER A 424 -13.74 9.03 -4.73
CA SER A 424 -12.90 10.21 -4.73
C SER A 424 -12.70 10.79 -6.14
N GLU A 425 -12.79 9.97 -7.19
CA GLU A 425 -12.73 10.41 -8.60
C GLU A 425 -13.84 11.39 -8.95
N TYR A 426 -14.98 11.33 -8.25
CA TYR A 426 -16.04 12.30 -8.47
C TYR A 426 -15.75 13.67 -7.87
N ARG A 427 -14.71 13.82 -7.05
CA ARG A 427 -14.55 14.97 -6.15
C ARG A 427 -13.53 15.99 -6.60
N LYS A 428 -13.49 16.30 -7.90
CA LYS A 428 -12.63 17.37 -8.47
C LYS A 428 -12.75 18.72 -7.75
N ASP A 429 -13.87 18.96 -7.08
CA ASP A 429 -14.17 20.16 -6.30
C ASP A 429 -13.40 20.28 -4.98
N ALA A 430 -12.91 19.18 -4.39
CA ALA A 430 -12.50 19.17 -2.99
C ALA A 430 -10.98 19.32 -2.76
N HIS A 431 -10.21 19.65 -3.80
CA HIS A 431 -8.76 19.86 -3.70
C HIS A 431 -8.41 21.25 -3.14
N PRO A 432 -7.26 21.42 -2.47
CA PRO A 432 -6.76 22.73 -2.06
C PRO A 432 -6.55 23.69 -3.23
N SER A 433 -6.17 23.19 -4.41
CA SER A 433 -5.82 24.04 -5.54
C SER A 433 -4.75 25.06 -5.09
N ILE A 434 -5.03 26.35 -5.17
CA ILE A 434 -4.16 27.45 -4.74
C ILE A 434 -4.33 27.83 -3.27
N TYR A 435 -5.37 27.33 -2.61
CA TYR A 435 -5.74 27.69 -1.24
C TYR A 435 -4.97 26.85 -0.23
N ARG A 436 -3.65 27.02 -0.22
CA ARG A 436 -2.75 26.33 0.71
C ARG A 436 -1.48 27.14 0.93
N LYS A 437 -0.70 26.74 1.93
CA LYS A 437 0.66 27.24 2.06
C LYS A 437 1.53 26.76 0.91
N ILE A 438 2.01 27.72 0.11
CA ILE A 438 3.03 27.49 -0.91
C ILE A 438 4.38 27.81 -0.28
N TRP A 439 5.27 26.82 -0.26
CA TRP A 439 6.65 26.98 0.19
C TRP A 439 7.48 27.47 -1.00
N GLY A 440 7.97 28.72 -0.97
CA GLY A 440 8.74 29.34 -2.07
C GLY A 440 8.69 30.87 -2.03
N SER A 441 9.34 31.52 -3.00
CA SER A 441 9.32 32.99 -3.14
C SER A 441 7.95 33.50 -3.62
N LYS A 442 7.57 34.75 -3.29
CA LYS A 442 6.28 35.34 -3.70
C LYS A 442 6.10 35.43 -5.22
N GLU A 443 7.19 35.52 -5.99
CA GLU A 443 7.18 35.55 -7.46
C GLU A 443 6.91 34.17 -8.05
N GLU A 444 7.35 33.10 -7.38
CA GLU A 444 6.98 31.72 -7.75
C GLU A 444 5.50 31.41 -7.50
N GLN A 445 4.84 32.14 -6.60
CA GLN A 445 3.43 31.95 -6.17
C GLN A 445 2.39 32.60 -7.09
N SER A 446 2.79 33.05 -8.28
CA SER A 446 1.97 33.90 -9.15
C SER A 446 1.19 33.16 -10.25
N ASN A 447 1.37 31.85 -10.42
CA ASN A 447 0.69 31.10 -11.48
C ASN A 447 -0.25 30.01 -10.91
N PRO A 448 -1.56 30.29 -10.81
CA PRO A 448 -2.56 29.34 -10.34
C PRO A 448 -2.55 27.99 -11.06
N ILE A 449 -2.17 27.96 -12.35
CA ILE A 449 -2.13 26.72 -13.13
C ILE A 449 -0.93 25.86 -12.73
N ARG A 450 0.23 26.48 -12.47
CA ARG A 450 1.43 25.76 -12.07
C ARG A 450 1.36 25.29 -10.61
N ASP A 451 0.85 26.15 -9.74
CA ASP A 451 1.02 26.00 -8.29
C ASP A 451 -0.15 25.29 -7.61
N ALA A 452 -1.24 25.06 -8.35
CA ALA A 452 -2.40 24.32 -7.85
C ALA A 452 -2.07 22.89 -7.46
N ASP A 453 -2.45 22.53 -6.24
CA ASP A 453 -2.40 21.18 -5.72
C ASP A 453 -3.73 20.49 -5.97
N CYS A 454 -3.72 19.59 -6.94
CA CYS A 454 -4.86 18.76 -7.33
C CYS A 454 -4.65 17.30 -6.91
N LEU A 455 -3.91 17.11 -5.81
CA LEU A 455 -3.49 15.82 -5.28
C LEU A 455 -3.99 15.65 -3.86
N HIS A 456 -3.72 16.59 -2.95
CA HIS A 456 -4.22 16.56 -1.58
C HIS A 456 -5.68 17.02 -1.49
N TRP A 457 -6.31 16.89 -0.33
CA TRP A 457 -7.70 17.24 -0.10
C TRP A 457 -7.84 18.33 0.97
N CYS A 458 -8.75 19.27 0.75
CA CYS A 458 -9.19 20.19 1.79
C CYS A 458 -9.79 19.43 2.97
N LEU A 459 -9.62 19.97 4.18
CA LEU A 459 -10.25 19.48 5.40
C LEU A 459 -11.06 20.60 6.06
N PRO A 460 -12.35 20.39 6.40
CA PRO A 460 -13.16 19.18 6.18
C PRO A 460 -13.41 18.90 4.68
N GLY A 461 -13.60 17.64 4.30
CA GLY A 461 -13.73 17.23 2.90
C GLY A 461 -13.75 15.73 2.66
N VAL A 462 -13.26 15.30 1.49
CA VAL A 462 -13.29 13.90 1.02
C VAL A 462 -12.76 12.89 2.05
N PRO A 463 -11.63 13.15 2.75
CA PRO A 463 -11.09 12.18 3.72
C PRO A 463 -12.04 11.87 4.89
N ASP A 464 -12.99 12.76 5.22
CA ASP A 464 -13.91 12.59 6.35
C ASP A 464 -14.88 11.43 6.15
N VAL A 465 -15.13 11.06 4.90
CA VAL A 465 -16.00 9.95 4.51
C VAL A 465 -15.49 8.59 5.01
N LEU A 466 -14.23 8.51 5.41
CA LEU A 466 -13.60 7.29 5.91
C LEU A 466 -13.76 7.08 7.41
N LYS A 467 -14.27 8.07 8.16
CA LYS A 467 -14.52 7.96 9.61
C LYS A 467 -15.23 6.67 9.99
N ASP A 468 -16.30 6.37 9.27
CA ASP A 468 -17.22 5.30 9.62
C ASP A 468 -16.91 3.98 8.90
N ARG A 469 -15.77 3.88 8.21
CA ARG A 469 -15.43 2.72 7.36
C ARG A 469 -14.23 1.92 7.81
N THR A 470 -13.45 2.46 8.74
CA THR A 470 -12.27 1.80 9.34
C THR A 470 -12.64 0.72 10.37
N VAL A 471 -13.93 0.37 10.50
CA VAL A 471 -14.39 -0.80 11.26
C VAL A 471 -15.59 -1.40 10.53
N ASN A 472 -15.38 -2.39 9.67
CA ASN A 472 -16.44 -3.33 9.31
C ASN A 472 -16.16 -4.65 10.04
N ASP A 473 -16.85 -4.88 11.16
CA ASP A 473 -16.84 -6.18 11.82
C ASP A 473 -18.06 -6.97 11.35
N GLY A 474 -17.82 -8.14 10.75
CA GLY A 474 -18.88 -9.07 10.37
C GLY A 474 -19.46 -9.81 11.58
N HIS A 475 -19.60 -9.14 12.72
CA HIS A 475 -20.21 -9.70 13.92
C HIS A 475 -21.58 -9.06 14.16
N GLN A 476 -22.60 -9.87 13.85
CA GLN A 476 -23.98 -9.64 14.22
C GLN A 476 -24.07 -9.50 15.74
N SER A 477 -24.33 -8.28 16.22
CA SER A 477 -24.91 -8.09 17.54
C SER A 477 -26.36 -8.58 17.48
N VAL A 478 -26.61 -9.75 18.06
CA VAL A 478 -27.96 -10.21 18.37
C VAL A 478 -28.57 -9.20 19.35
N ASN A 479 -29.55 -8.41 18.88
CA ASN A 479 -30.34 -7.55 19.76
C ASN A 479 -31.16 -8.43 20.72
N SER A 480 -30.75 -8.48 21.97
CA SER A 480 -31.60 -8.89 23.09
C SER A 480 -32.63 -7.78 23.37
N SER A 481 -33.70 -7.76 22.57
CA SER A 481 -34.91 -7.02 22.93
C SER A 481 -35.68 -7.81 23.99
N GLY A 482 -35.35 -7.53 25.26
CA GLY A 482 -36.16 -7.95 26.40
C GLY A 482 -37.52 -7.26 26.32
N SER A 483 -38.57 -8.04 26.08
CA SER A 483 -39.95 -7.56 26.14
C SER A 483 -40.37 -7.36 27.60
N ASN A 484 -40.24 -6.15 28.12
CA ASN A 484 -41.04 -5.72 29.27
C ASN A 484 -42.40 -5.23 28.76
N LYS A 485 -43.36 -6.15 28.64
CA LYS A 485 -44.78 -5.79 28.59
C LYS A 485 -45.24 -5.49 30.02
N GLY A 486 -45.24 -4.21 30.39
CA GLY A 486 -46.07 -3.72 31.48
C GLY A 486 -47.53 -3.76 31.04
N THR A 487 -48.32 -4.61 31.67
CA THR A 487 -49.78 -4.60 31.55
C THR A 487 -50.36 -3.65 32.59
N ASP A 488 -50.77 -2.47 32.15
CA ASP A 488 -51.73 -1.64 32.90
C ASP A 488 -53.08 -2.35 32.93
N ARG A 489 -53.57 -2.59 34.15
CA ARG A 489 -54.96 -2.95 34.43
C ARG A 489 -55.62 -1.72 35.01
N ASP A 490 -56.39 -1.01 34.18
CA ASP A 490 -57.44 -0.10 34.65
C ASP A 490 -58.77 -0.54 34.06
N LEU A 491 -59.64 -1.07 34.92
CA LEU A 491 -61.09 -1.21 34.71
C LEU A 491 -61.73 -1.57 36.06
N CYS A 492 -62.33 -0.58 36.74
CA CYS A 492 -63.71 -0.63 37.25
C CYS A 492 -64.07 0.63 38.04
N ASN A 493 -64.68 1.58 37.32
CA ASN A 493 -65.98 2.20 37.59
C ASN A 493 -66.55 2.14 39.03
N SER A 494 -66.74 3.31 39.63
CA SER A 494 -67.83 3.56 40.58
C SER A 494 -68.53 4.88 40.24
N ASN A 495 -69.66 4.73 39.54
CA ASN A 495 -70.72 5.75 39.48
C ASN A 495 -71.47 5.78 40.81
N SER A 496 -71.64 6.97 41.39
CA SER A 496 -72.94 7.55 41.75
C SER A 496 -72.81 8.64 42.83
N LYS A 497 -73.15 9.87 42.46
CA LYS A 497 -73.89 10.78 43.33
C LYS A 497 -75.08 11.26 42.51
N GLN A 498 -76.28 10.92 43.00
CA GLN A 498 -77.62 11.39 42.62
C GLN A 498 -78.00 11.41 41.13
#